data_AF-A0A0G9MAW0-F1
#
_entry.id   AF-A0A0G9MAW0-F1
#
_cell.length_a   1.000
_cell.length_b   1.000
_cell.length_c   1.000
_cell.angle_alpha   90.00
_cell.angle_beta   90.00
_cell.angle_gamma   90.00
#
_symmetry.space_group_name_H-M   'P 1'
#
loop_
_entity.id
_entity.type
_entity.pdbx_description
1 polymer ?
#
loop_
_entity_poly.entity_id
_entity_poly.type
_entity_poly.pdbx_seq_one_letter_code
_entity_poly.pdbx_strand_id
1 'polypeptide(L)'
;MKTRRELDKAAEEFAKRNGVILHEPEGIYDGLALYYYTWPGMVKGGCYGPPAYILVDVETGEAQWEANTDIDKYISNEVRRNLKPMPEA
;
A
#
# COMPACT_ATOMS: atom_id res chain seq x y z
N MET A 1 -14.65 10.35 -1.13
CA MET A 1 -13.22 10.07 -1.34
C MET A 1 -12.37 11.07 -0.57
N LYS A 2 -11.37 10.56 0.15
CA LYS A 2 -10.33 11.30 0.87
C LYS A 2 -9.32 11.93 -0.10
N THR A 3 -8.64 12.98 0.36
CA THR A 3 -7.54 13.62 -0.36
C THR A 3 -6.29 12.76 -0.33
N ARG A 4 -5.37 12.96 -1.29
CA ARG A 4 -4.06 12.28 -1.29
C ARG A 4 -3.33 12.44 0.05
N ARG A 5 -3.31 13.67 0.58
CA ARG A 5 -2.69 13.97 1.88
C ARG A 5 -3.31 13.19 3.05
N GLU A 6 -4.62 12.98 3.05
CA GLU A 6 -5.28 12.19 4.10
C GLU A 6 -4.94 10.70 3.99
N LEU A 7 -4.87 10.17 2.77
CA LEU A 7 -4.51 8.78 2.52
C LEU A 7 -3.05 8.49 2.90
N ASP A 8 -2.14 9.37 2.48
CA ASP A 8 -0.70 9.25 2.81
C ASP A 8 -0.51 9.30 4.32
N LYS A 9 -1.17 10.24 5.00
CA LYS A 9 -1.12 10.34 6.46
C LYS A 9 -1.63 9.07 7.15
N ALA A 10 -2.72 8.48 6.67
CA ALA A 10 -3.25 7.25 7.25
C ALA A 10 -2.27 6.08 7.09
N ALA A 11 -1.68 5.93 5.90
CA ALA A 11 -0.66 4.91 5.63
C ALA A 11 0.61 5.13 6.48
N GLU A 12 1.09 6.36 6.59
CA GLU A 12 2.27 6.73 7.39
C GLU A 12 2.06 6.43 8.87
N GLU A 13 0.91 6.82 9.43
CA GLU A 13 0.59 6.54 10.83
C GLU A 13 0.49 5.03 11.09
N PHE A 14 -0.12 4.28 10.17
CA PHE A 14 -0.22 2.83 10.27
C PHE A 14 1.17 2.17 10.18
N ALA A 15 2.00 2.57 9.21
CA ALA A 15 3.35 2.06 9.04
C ALA A 15 4.22 2.30 10.29
N LYS A 16 4.15 3.52 10.84
CA LYS A 16 4.88 3.88 12.06
C LYS A 16 4.46 3.05 13.27
N ARG A 17 3.16 2.82 13.45
CA ARG A 17 2.63 1.99 14.55
C ARG A 17 3.10 0.54 14.45
N ASN A 18 3.31 0.05 13.23
CA ASN A 18 3.71 -1.32 12.95
C ASN A 18 5.22 -1.51 12.71
N GLY A 19 6.01 -0.44 12.75
CA GLY A 19 7.46 -0.51 12.59
C GLY A 19 7.93 -0.91 11.19
N VAL A 20 7.18 -0.55 10.15
CA VAL A 20 7.55 -0.80 8.75
C VAL A 20 7.94 0.48 8.03
N ILE A 21 8.70 0.33 6.95
CA ILE A 21 9.13 1.45 6.09
C ILE A 21 8.13 1.54 4.95
N LEU A 22 7.37 2.64 4.91
CA LEU A 22 6.44 2.94 3.83
C LEU A 22 7.19 3.51 2.62
N HIS A 23 6.75 3.14 1.42
CA HIS A 23 7.23 3.70 0.16
C HIS A 23 6.10 4.45 -0.56
N GLU A 24 6.40 5.00 -1.74
CA GLU A 24 5.40 5.61 -2.59
C GLU A 24 4.25 4.62 -2.90
N PRO A 25 2.99 5.08 -2.90
CA PRO A 25 1.87 4.25 -3.28
C PRO A 25 1.93 3.87 -4.76
N GLU A 26 1.49 2.65 -5.07
CA GLU A 26 1.42 2.17 -6.45
C GLU A 26 0.19 2.70 -7.19
N GLY A 27 -0.89 3.00 -6.47
CA GLY A 27 -2.13 3.50 -7.03
C GLY A 27 -3.36 3.02 -6.28
N ILE A 28 -4.52 3.15 -6.91
CA ILE A 28 -5.81 2.73 -6.37
C ILE A 28 -6.34 1.52 -7.15
N TYR A 29 -6.72 0.46 -6.44
CA TYR A 29 -7.43 -0.69 -6.99
C TYR A 29 -8.64 -1.01 -6.11
N ASP A 30 -9.81 -1.14 -6.73
CA ASP A 30 -11.05 -1.55 -6.05
C ASP A 30 -11.39 -0.73 -4.79
N GLY A 31 -11.19 0.59 -4.86
CA GLY A 31 -11.44 1.50 -3.73
C GLY A 31 -10.36 1.49 -2.63
N LEU A 32 -9.24 0.81 -2.85
CA LEU A 32 -8.12 0.75 -1.92
C LEU A 32 -6.89 1.42 -2.55
N ALA A 33 -6.26 2.34 -1.84
CA ALA A 33 -4.93 2.83 -2.15
C ALA A 33 -3.89 1.83 -1.64
N LEU A 34 -3.00 1.37 -2.54
CA LEU A 34 -1.99 0.37 -2.26
C LEU A 34 -0.66 1.07 -1.95
N TYR A 35 -0.20 0.95 -0.72
CA TYR A 35 1.10 1.46 -0.29
C TYR A 35 2.08 0.32 -0.08
N TYR A 36 3.12 0.29 -0.90
CA TYR A 36 4.20 -0.68 -0.73
C TYR A 36 4.95 -0.41 0.58
N TYR A 37 5.31 -1.47 1.31
CA TYR A 37 6.15 -1.35 2.49
C TYR A 37 7.27 -2.40 2.52
N THR A 38 8.30 -2.13 3.30
CA THR A 38 9.37 -3.08 3.61
C THR A 38 9.66 -3.15 5.09
N TRP A 39 10.18 -4.28 5.55
CA TRP A 39 10.68 -4.44 6.90
C TRP A 39 12.02 -3.70 7.10
N PRO A 40 12.29 -3.17 8.30
CA PRO A 40 13.60 -2.64 8.64
C PRO A 40 14.71 -3.67 8.38
N GLY A 41 15.82 -3.22 7.78
CA GLY A 41 16.97 -4.08 7.48
C GLY A 41 16.92 -4.80 6.13
N MET A 42 15.83 -4.65 5.35
CA MET A 42 15.83 -5.08 3.94
C MET A 42 16.78 -4.22 3.11
N VAL A 43 17.65 -4.86 2.32
CA VAL A 43 18.64 -4.17 1.47
C VAL A 43 18.28 -4.26 -0.01
N LYS A 44 18.66 -3.24 -0.78
CA LYS A 44 18.47 -3.23 -2.23
C LYS A 44 19.19 -4.43 -2.87
N GLY A 45 18.46 -5.19 -3.69
CA GLY A 45 18.96 -6.39 -4.35
C GLY A 45 18.89 -7.67 -3.51
N GLY A 46 18.40 -7.61 -2.27
CA GLY A 46 18.11 -8.81 -1.48
C GLY A 46 16.84 -9.52 -1.97
N CYS A 47 16.79 -10.84 -1.76
CA CYS A 47 15.65 -11.67 -2.12
C CYS A 47 14.69 -11.78 -0.93
N TYR A 48 13.58 -11.04 -0.97
CA TYR A 48 12.62 -10.98 0.13
C TYR A 48 11.21 -11.14 -0.42
N GLY A 49 10.70 -12.37 -0.41
CA GLY A 49 9.28 -12.69 -0.62
C GLY A 49 8.59 -12.02 -1.81
N PRO A 50 7.26 -12.09 -1.86
CA PRO A 50 6.45 -11.18 -2.68
C PRO A 50 6.46 -9.76 -2.07
N PRO A 51 6.18 -8.72 -2.90
CA PRO A 51 5.86 -7.39 -2.39
C PRO A 51 4.72 -7.43 -1.38
N ALA A 52 4.76 -6.53 -0.39
CA ALA A 52 3.73 -6.43 0.63
C ALA A 52 3.11 -5.03 0.69
N TYR A 53 1.80 -4.97 0.97
CA TYR A 53 1.03 -3.73 0.93
C TYR A 53 0.31 -3.39 2.23
N ILE A 54 0.30 -2.10 2.55
CA ILE A 54 -0.70 -1.47 3.42
C ILE A 54 -1.81 -0.97 2.49
N LEU A 55 -3.05 -1.32 2.82
CA LEU A 55 -4.23 -0.95 2.07
C LEU A 55 -4.96 0.16 2.81
N VAL A 56 -5.26 1.26 2.13
CA VAL A 56 -6.04 2.37 2.70
C VAL A 56 -7.34 2.53 1.92
N ASP A 57 -8.48 2.41 2.60
CA ASP A 57 -9.78 2.66 1.98
C ASP A 57 -9.91 4.13 1.57
N VAL A 58 -10.20 4.38 0.30
CA VAL A 58 -10.16 5.73 -0.26
C VAL A 58 -11.33 6.61 0.19
N GLU A 59 -12.39 6.03 0.74
CA GLU A 59 -13.56 6.77 1.22
C GLU A 59 -13.42 7.14 2.69
N THR A 60 -12.93 6.21 3.51
CA THR A 60 -12.86 6.32 4.97
C THR A 60 -11.48 6.77 5.45
N GLY A 61 -10.41 6.43 4.73
CA GLY A 61 -9.03 6.59 5.17
C GLY A 61 -8.60 5.53 6.19
N GLU A 62 -9.35 4.44 6.35
CA GLU A 62 -8.97 3.35 7.22
C GLU A 62 -7.83 2.54 6.60
N ALA A 63 -6.71 2.42 7.34
CA ALA A 63 -5.54 1.67 6.93
C ALA A 63 -5.56 0.27 7.56
N GLN A 64 -5.25 -0.74 6.76
CA GLN A 64 -5.17 -2.14 7.17
C GLN A 64 -4.03 -2.85 6.45
N TRP A 65 -3.63 -4.00 7.00
CA TRP A 65 -2.77 -4.93 6.26
C TRP A 65 -3.54 -5.54 5.08
N GLU A 66 -2.83 -5.88 4.01
CA GLU A 66 -3.35 -6.89 3.12
C GLU A 66 -3.51 -8.23 3.87
N ALA A 67 -4.57 -8.97 3.55
CA ALA A 67 -4.72 -10.32 4.06
C ALA A 67 -3.70 -11.23 3.37
N ASN A 68 -3.05 -12.12 4.13
CA ASN A 68 -2.10 -13.09 3.59
C ASN A 68 -2.71 -13.97 2.48
N THR A 69 -4.03 -14.23 2.53
CA THR A 69 -4.75 -14.98 1.50
C THR A 69 -4.91 -14.22 0.18
N ASP A 70 -4.73 -12.90 0.22
CA ASP A 70 -5.01 -11.99 -0.88
C ASP A 70 -3.74 -11.37 -1.45
N ILE A 71 -2.55 -11.74 -0.94
CA ILE A 71 -1.28 -11.20 -1.42
C ILE A 71 -1.10 -11.43 -2.93
N ASP A 72 -1.49 -12.61 -3.42
CA ASP A 72 -1.45 -12.98 -4.83
C ASP A 72 -2.35 -12.06 -5.70
N LYS A 73 -3.46 -11.56 -5.14
CA LYS A 73 -4.34 -10.61 -5.82
C LYS A 73 -3.59 -9.32 -6.09
N TYR A 74 -3.02 -8.70 -5.05
CA TYR A 74 -2.42 -7.36 -5.15
C TYR A 74 -1.08 -7.34 -5.90
N ILE A 75 -0.33 -8.44 -5.89
CA ILE A 75 0.90 -8.57 -6.69
C ILE A 75 0.63 -9.00 -8.15
N SER A 76 -0.62 -9.31 -8.50
CA SER A 76 -0.96 -9.81 -9.83
C SER A 76 -0.74 -8.77 -10.93
N ASN A 77 -0.39 -9.25 -12.12
CA ASN A 77 -0.31 -8.39 -13.31
C ASN A 77 -1.66 -7.76 -13.67
N GLU A 78 -2.77 -8.38 -13.28
CA GLU A 78 -4.11 -7.83 -13.49
C GLU A 78 -4.31 -6.57 -12.67
N VAL A 79 -4.03 -6.61 -11.36
CA VAL A 79 -4.13 -5.42 -10.50
C VAL A 79 -3.23 -4.32 -11.03
N ARG A 80 -1.96 -4.62 -11.29
CA ARG A 80 -0.98 -3.62 -11.78
C ARG A 80 -1.41 -2.91 -13.07
N ARG A 81 -2.07 -3.63 -13.99
CA ARG A 81 -2.59 -3.04 -15.25
C ARG A 81 -3.82 -2.18 -15.05
N ASN A 82 -4.54 -2.36 -13.95
CA ASN A 82 -5.80 -1.68 -13.65
C ASN A 82 -5.70 -0.68 -12.49
N LEU A 83 -4.47 -0.38 -12.03
CA LEU A 83 -4.24 0.66 -11.03
C LEU A 83 -4.68 2.01 -11.58
N LYS A 84 -5.55 2.67 -10.83
CA LYS A 84 -5.88 4.08 -11.05
C LYS A 84 -4.80 4.94 -10.39
N PRO A 85 -4.49 6.11 -10.96
CA PRO A 85 -3.56 7.03 -10.32
C PRO A 85 -4.12 7.47 -8.96
N MET A 86 -3.20 7.76 -8.04
CA MET A 86 -3.56 8.45 -6.81
C MET A 86 -4.13 9.85 -7.13
N PRO A 87 -4.98 10.43 -6.27
CA PRO A 87 -5.43 11.82 -6.41
C PRO A 87 -4.24 12.79 -6.36
N GLU A 88 -4.41 13.97 -6.95
CA GLU A 88 -3.43 15.05 -6.81
C GLU A 88 -3.34 15.52 -5.34
N ALA A 89 -2.15 15.98 -4.95
CA ALA A 89 -1.81 16.38 -3.59
C ALA A 89 -2.42 17.73 -3.17
#